data_AF-A0A953CRE1-F1
#
_entry.id   AF-A0A953CRE1-F1
#
_cell.length_a   1.000
_cell.length_b   1.000
_cell.length_c   1.000
_cell.angle_alpha   90.00
_cell.angle_beta   90.00
_cell.angle_gamma   90.00
#
_symmetry.space_group_name_H-M   'P 1'
#
loop_
_entity.id
_entity.type
_entity.pdbx_description
1 polymer ?
#
loop_
_entity_poly.entity_id
_entity_poly.type
_entity_poly.pdbx_seq_one_letter_code
_entity_poly.pdbx_strand_id
1 'polypeptide(L)'
;MIGEDASTAQQSDSLVQSINQRFLKKDSESLKQALTPLQYEVTQHAGTEPPFRNEYWDHHAEGIYVDIVSGEPLFASVHKFNSGTGWPSFYRPISEQYMQFKTDYELWMPRTEVRSRYADSHLGHVFNDGPAPTGLRYCINSASLKFIAKQDMQAAGYGEWLALFESDAQS
;
A
#
# COMPACT_ATOMS: atom_id res chain seq x y z
N MET A 1 13.52 31.10 -27.65
CA MET A 1 13.30 31.33 -26.20
C MET A 1 12.27 30.32 -25.74
N ILE A 2 12.71 29.30 -25.01
CA ILE A 2 11.89 28.50 -24.11
C ILE A 2 12.85 28.13 -22.98
N GLY A 3 12.83 28.93 -21.91
CA GLY A 3 13.51 28.60 -20.67
C GLY A 3 12.61 27.64 -19.92
N GLU A 4 12.99 26.37 -19.87
CA GLU A 4 12.36 25.42 -18.95
C GLU A 4 12.70 25.87 -17.53
N ASP A 5 11.66 26.02 -16.72
CA ASP A 5 11.67 26.75 -15.46
C ASP A 5 12.36 25.94 -14.36
N ALA A 6 13.59 26.33 -14.01
CA ALA A 6 14.40 25.71 -12.96
C ALA A 6 13.72 25.70 -11.57
N SER A 7 12.69 26.53 -11.38
CA SER A 7 11.91 26.60 -10.13
C SER A 7 11.04 25.36 -9.91
N THR A 8 10.50 24.76 -10.97
CA THR A 8 9.59 23.59 -10.85
C THR A 8 10.37 22.32 -10.47
N ALA A 9 11.58 22.16 -11.02
CA ALA A 9 12.46 21.03 -10.72
C ALA A 9 13.01 21.05 -9.29
N GLN A 10 13.35 22.24 -8.76
CA GLN A 10 13.82 22.38 -7.38
C GLN A 10 12.70 22.13 -6.35
N GLN A 11 11.46 22.51 -6.65
CA GLN A 11 10.31 22.18 -5.80
C GLN A 11 10.02 20.68 -5.80
N SER A 12 10.03 20.03 -6.96
CA SER A 12 9.82 18.57 -7.06
C SER A 12 10.91 17.78 -6.34
N ASP A 13 12.18 18.19 -6.45
CA ASP A 13 13.29 17.51 -5.78
C ASP A 13 13.20 17.62 -4.26
N SER A 14 12.81 18.78 -3.72
CA SER A 14 12.61 18.97 -2.27
C SER A 14 11.46 18.12 -1.73
N LEU A 15 10.38 17.99 -2.51
CA LEU A 15 9.21 17.20 -2.14
C LEU A 15 9.56 15.70 -2.11
N VAL A 16 10.24 15.21 -3.15
CA VAL A 16 10.75 13.83 -3.24
C VAL A 16 11.72 13.52 -2.09
N GLN A 17 12.63 14.43 -1.74
CA GLN A 17 13.52 14.26 -0.59
C GLN A 17 12.76 14.18 0.74
N SER A 18 11.74 15.02 0.93
CA SER A 18 10.94 15.03 2.17
C SER A 18 10.09 13.75 2.33
N ILE A 19 9.52 13.23 1.24
CA ILE A 19 8.78 11.96 1.22
C ILE A 19 9.73 10.79 1.50
N ASN A 20 10.88 10.79 0.83
CA ASN A 20 11.91 9.76 1.03
C ASN A 20 12.34 9.71 2.50
N GLN A 21 12.53 10.85 3.18
CA GLN A 21 12.91 10.87 4.60
C GLN A 21 11.81 10.36 5.54
N ARG A 22 10.53 10.55 5.21
CA ARG A 22 9.41 10.13 6.05
C ARG A 22 9.21 8.61 6.07
N PHE A 23 9.45 7.95 4.93
CA PHE A 23 9.09 6.55 4.71
C PHE A 23 10.30 5.60 4.63
N LEU A 24 11.46 6.00 5.17
CA LEU A 24 12.67 5.16 5.11
C LEU A 24 12.47 3.83 5.83
N LYS A 25 12.90 2.75 5.17
CA LYS A 25 13.08 1.45 5.80
C LYS A 25 14.06 1.57 6.98
N LYS A 26 13.63 1.10 8.14
CA LYS A 26 14.52 0.93 9.30
C LYS A 26 15.47 -0.25 9.07
N ASP A 27 16.56 -0.32 9.83
CA ASP A 27 17.49 -1.44 9.77
C ASP A 27 16.84 -2.78 10.21
N SER A 28 17.41 -3.89 9.76
CA SER A 28 16.85 -5.24 9.94
C SER A 28 16.62 -5.62 11.41
N GLU A 29 17.49 -5.21 12.33
CA GLU A 29 17.35 -5.55 13.76
C GLU A 29 16.22 -4.73 14.41
N SER A 30 16.10 -3.45 14.06
CA SER A 30 14.95 -2.63 14.45
C SER A 30 13.62 -3.22 13.96
N LEU A 31 13.59 -3.79 12.75
CA LEU A 31 12.37 -4.42 12.19
C LEU A 31 11.97 -5.69 12.93
N LYS A 32 12.91 -6.56 13.28
CA LYS A 32 12.62 -7.78 14.05
C LYS A 32 12.03 -7.49 15.43
N GLN A 33 12.41 -6.36 16.04
CA GLN A 33 11.89 -5.94 17.34
C GLN A 33 10.52 -5.26 17.24
N ALA A 34 10.28 -4.51 16.16
CA ALA A 34 9.06 -3.73 15.98
C ALA A 34 7.89 -4.54 15.40
N LEU A 35 8.18 -5.58 14.62
CA LEU A 35 7.18 -6.39 13.92
C LEU A 35 6.90 -7.70 14.66
N THR A 36 5.66 -8.17 14.56
CA THR A 36 5.35 -9.56 14.95
C THR A 36 6.06 -10.54 14.01
N PRO A 37 6.26 -11.80 14.42
CA PRO A 37 6.90 -12.81 13.56
C PRO A 37 6.22 -12.97 12.19
N LEU A 38 4.88 -12.92 12.14
CA LEU A 38 4.14 -13.01 10.89
C LEU A 38 4.35 -11.79 10.00
N GLN A 39 4.32 -10.57 10.58
CA GLN A 39 4.55 -9.33 9.82
C GLN A 39 5.97 -9.28 9.26
N TYR A 40 6.96 -9.73 10.04
CA TYR A 40 8.35 -9.82 9.57
C TYR A 40 8.48 -10.83 8.43
N GLU A 41 7.93 -12.04 8.59
CA GLU A 41 7.99 -13.09 7.58
C GLU A 41 7.29 -12.67 6.27
N VAL A 42 6.10 -12.08 6.37
CA VAL A 42 5.37 -11.58 5.19
C VAL A 42 6.16 -10.47 4.51
N THR A 43 6.52 -9.40 5.24
CA THR A 43 7.09 -8.19 4.61
C THR A 43 8.53 -8.38 4.13
N GLN A 44 9.36 -9.16 4.85
CA GLN A 44 10.79 -9.26 4.56
C GLN A 44 11.14 -10.53 3.78
N HIS A 45 10.38 -11.61 3.94
CA HIS A 45 10.71 -12.94 3.41
C HIS A 45 9.69 -13.44 2.37
N ALA A 46 8.78 -12.57 1.91
CA ALA A 46 7.71 -12.91 0.96
C ALA A 46 6.78 -14.03 1.45
N GLY A 47 6.62 -14.14 2.78
CA GLY A 47 5.63 -15.03 3.38
C GLY A 47 4.20 -14.65 2.98
N THR A 48 3.29 -15.60 3.07
CA THR A 48 1.85 -15.38 2.84
C THR A 48 1.06 -15.80 4.07
N GLU A 49 0.20 -14.91 4.58
CA GLU A 49 -0.65 -15.19 5.73
C GLU A 49 -1.80 -16.15 5.35
N PRO A 50 -2.38 -16.89 6.31
CA PRO A 50 -3.47 -17.80 5.99
C PRO A 50 -4.76 -17.06 5.55
N PRO A 51 -5.51 -17.59 4.57
CA PRO A 51 -6.76 -16.98 4.12
C PRO A 51 -7.82 -17.00 5.24
N PHE A 52 -8.66 -15.97 5.30
CA PHE A 52 -9.75 -15.79 6.28
C PHE A 52 -9.32 -15.77 7.76
N ARG A 53 -8.02 -15.82 8.03
CA ARG A 53 -7.44 -15.80 9.38
C ARG A 53 -6.43 -14.66 9.50
N ASN A 54 -6.89 -13.49 9.10
CA ASN A 54 -6.12 -12.25 9.11
C ASN A 54 -7.01 -11.06 9.49
N GLU A 55 -6.39 -9.91 9.74
CA GLU A 55 -7.08 -8.77 10.35
C GLU A 55 -8.00 -8.04 9.38
N TYR A 56 -7.63 -7.96 8.10
CA TYR A 56 -8.25 -7.02 7.16
C TYR A 56 -9.08 -7.65 6.04
N TRP A 57 -9.21 -8.98 5.95
CA TRP A 57 -10.05 -9.59 4.90
C TRP A 57 -11.49 -9.07 4.94
N ASP A 58 -12.14 -9.06 6.11
CA ASP A 58 -13.52 -8.58 6.31
C ASP A 58 -13.62 -7.18 6.94
N HIS A 59 -12.54 -6.39 6.88
CA HIS A 59 -12.52 -5.04 7.42
C HIS A 59 -13.07 -4.03 6.41
N HIS A 60 -14.04 -3.19 6.81
CA HIS A 60 -14.74 -2.24 5.93
C HIS A 60 -14.78 -0.79 6.43
N ALA A 61 -14.05 -0.43 7.48
CA ALA A 61 -14.07 0.94 8.00
C ALA A 61 -13.44 1.95 7.01
N GLU A 62 -13.92 3.20 7.03
CA GLU A 62 -13.37 4.30 6.24
C GLU A 62 -11.96 4.68 6.70
N GLY A 63 -11.00 4.65 5.79
CA GLY A 63 -9.62 5.02 6.07
C GLY A 63 -8.64 4.47 5.03
N ILE A 64 -7.35 4.57 5.34
CA ILE A 64 -6.28 4.11 4.47
C ILE A 64 -5.49 2.96 5.11
N TYR A 65 -4.87 2.16 4.26
CA TYR A 65 -3.94 1.11 4.62
C TYR A 65 -2.54 1.57 4.22
N VAL A 66 -1.68 1.69 5.22
CA VAL A 66 -0.28 2.09 5.05
C VAL A 66 0.63 0.88 5.20
N ASP A 67 1.84 0.95 4.66
CA ASP A 67 2.87 -0.07 4.92
C ASP A 67 3.16 -0.10 6.43
N ILE A 68 3.11 -1.29 7.03
CA ILE A 68 3.42 -1.46 8.45
C ILE A 68 4.88 -1.11 8.80
N VAL A 69 5.78 -1.17 7.83
CA VAL A 69 7.22 -0.91 7.96
C VAL A 69 7.54 0.58 7.83
N SER A 70 7.22 1.18 6.69
CA SER A 70 7.56 2.57 6.38
C SER A 70 6.47 3.56 6.80
N GLY A 71 5.20 3.14 6.83
CA GLY A 71 4.05 4.04 6.93
C GLY A 71 3.67 4.71 5.61
N GLU A 72 4.26 4.34 4.47
CA GLU A 72 3.85 4.90 3.19
C GLU A 72 2.41 4.49 2.85
N PRO A 73 1.57 5.38 2.30
CA PRO A 73 0.18 5.06 2.01
C PRO A 73 0.10 4.13 0.79
N LEU A 74 -0.58 2.98 0.96
CA LEU A 74 -0.63 1.93 -0.06
C LEU A 74 -2.00 1.81 -0.71
N PHE A 75 -3.05 1.71 0.10
CA PHE A 75 -4.43 1.49 -0.37
C PHE A 75 -5.43 2.33 0.40
N ALA A 76 -6.57 2.61 -0.20
CA ALA A 76 -7.70 3.27 0.46
C ALA A 76 -8.89 2.32 0.58
N SER A 77 -9.69 2.42 1.64
CA SER A 77 -10.84 1.55 1.85
C SER A 77 -11.92 1.73 0.78
N VAL A 78 -12.02 2.93 0.16
CA VAL A 78 -12.88 3.19 -1.03
C VAL A 78 -12.48 2.36 -2.25
N HIS A 79 -11.27 1.78 -2.26
CA HIS A 79 -10.81 0.89 -3.33
C HIS A 79 -10.86 -0.59 -2.94
N LYS A 80 -11.23 -0.90 -1.69
CA LYS A 80 -11.35 -2.26 -1.18
C LYS A 80 -12.65 -2.90 -1.66
N PHE A 81 -12.62 -4.19 -1.97
CA PHE A 81 -13.82 -4.95 -2.33
C PHE A 81 -13.77 -6.39 -1.80
N ASN A 82 -14.94 -7.04 -1.75
CA ASN A 82 -15.05 -8.44 -1.36
C ASN A 82 -14.74 -9.36 -2.54
N SER A 83 -13.52 -9.90 -2.58
CA SER A 83 -13.07 -10.84 -3.60
C SER A 83 -13.44 -12.30 -3.31
N GLY A 84 -13.74 -12.63 -2.05
CA GLY A 84 -13.95 -14.01 -1.60
C GLY A 84 -12.68 -14.86 -1.52
N THR A 85 -11.49 -14.28 -1.69
CA THR A 85 -10.22 -15.04 -1.65
C THR A 85 -9.71 -15.29 -0.24
N GLY A 86 -10.18 -14.52 0.74
CA GLY A 86 -9.73 -14.59 2.14
C GLY A 86 -8.58 -13.65 2.49
N TRP A 87 -8.19 -12.76 1.59
CA TRP A 87 -7.23 -11.67 1.85
C TRP A 87 -7.85 -10.32 1.48
N PRO A 88 -7.46 -9.21 2.13
CA PRO A 88 -7.89 -7.88 1.72
C PRO A 88 -7.54 -7.65 0.25
N SER A 89 -8.56 -7.25 -0.52
CA SER A 89 -8.46 -7.10 -1.95
C SER A 89 -8.85 -5.70 -2.38
N PHE A 90 -8.03 -5.08 -3.22
CA PHE A 90 -8.23 -3.73 -3.73
C PHE A 90 -8.24 -3.73 -5.26
N TYR A 91 -9.00 -2.84 -5.89
CA TYR A 91 -9.01 -2.75 -7.35
C TYR A 91 -7.97 -1.76 -7.91
N ARG A 92 -7.37 -0.92 -7.06
CA ARG A 92 -6.26 -0.02 -7.37
C ARG A 92 -5.49 0.39 -6.11
N PRO A 93 -4.21 0.78 -6.22
CA PRO A 93 -3.47 1.44 -5.14
C PRO A 93 -3.98 2.87 -4.94
N ILE A 94 -3.62 3.47 -3.80
CA ILE A 94 -3.91 4.89 -3.53
C ILE A 94 -3.15 5.80 -4.51
N SER A 95 -1.92 5.42 -4.85
CA SER A 95 -1.09 6.00 -5.89
C SER A 95 -0.05 4.99 -6.36
N GLU A 96 0.16 4.88 -7.66
CA GLU A 96 1.16 3.97 -8.26
C GLU A 96 2.59 4.36 -7.88
N GLN A 97 2.83 5.60 -7.47
CA GLN A 97 4.16 6.06 -7.07
C GLN A 97 4.70 5.35 -5.83
N TYR A 98 3.85 4.73 -4.99
CA TYR A 98 4.25 3.98 -3.80
C TYR A 98 4.36 2.47 -4.05
N MET A 99 4.17 2.03 -5.29
CA MET A 99 4.18 0.61 -5.66
C MET A 99 5.42 0.26 -6.47
N GLN A 100 5.93 -0.96 -6.24
CA GLN A 100 6.88 -1.64 -7.10
C GLN A 100 6.30 -2.98 -7.53
N PHE A 101 6.54 -3.34 -8.78
CA PHE A 101 6.05 -4.59 -9.37
C PHE A 101 7.23 -5.45 -9.79
N LYS A 102 7.19 -6.72 -9.40
CA LYS A 102 8.23 -7.69 -9.74
C LYS A 102 7.58 -8.95 -10.29
N THR A 103 8.16 -9.53 -11.34
CA THR A 103 7.71 -10.82 -11.85
C THR A 103 8.16 -11.92 -10.89
N ASP A 104 7.19 -12.68 -10.39
CA ASP A 104 7.37 -13.83 -9.51
C ASP A 104 7.23 -15.12 -10.34
N TYR A 105 8.26 -15.97 -10.27
CA TYR A 105 8.38 -17.24 -11.00
C TYR A 105 8.29 -18.48 -10.08
N GLU A 106 7.85 -18.32 -8.83
CA GLU A 106 7.81 -19.42 -7.86
C GLU A 106 6.74 -20.48 -8.16
N LEU A 107 5.74 -20.14 -8.99
CA LEU A 107 4.67 -21.04 -9.41
C LEU A 107 4.72 -21.33 -10.91
N TRP A 108 3.96 -22.35 -11.35
CA TRP A 108 3.89 -22.77 -12.75
C TRP A 108 3.45 -21.66 -13.72
N MET A 109 2.65 -20.71 -13.23
CA MET A 109 2.33 -19.48 -13.96
C MET A 109 3.02 -18.29 -13.29
N PRO A 110 3.67 -17.41 -14.07
CA PRO A 110 4.28 -16.20 -13.52
C PRO A 110 3.19 -15.30 -12.93
N ARG A 111 3.42 -14.81 -11.72
CA ARG A 111 2.58 -13.81 -11.05
C ARG A 111 3.28 -12.47 -11.00
N THR A 112 2.54 -11.41 -10.77
CA THR A 112 3.12 -10.09 -10.51
C THR A 112 3.07 -9.82 -9.01
N GLU A 113 4.24 -9.91 -8.36
CA GLU A 113 4.43 -9.50 -6.97
C GLU A 113 4.28 -7.99 -6.86
N VAL A 114 3.61 -7.55 -5.79
CA VAL A 114 3.45 -6.14 -5.41
C VAL A 114 4.25 -5.89 -4.15
N ARG A 115 5.12 -4.87 -4.19
CA ARG A 115 5.96 -4.44 -3.08
C ARG A 115 5.79 -2.94 -2.82
N SER A 116 6.00 -2.50 -1.59
CA SER A 116 6.03 -1.08 -1.26
C SER A 116 7.31 -0.42 -1.79
N ARG A 117 7.25 0.86 -2.17
CA ARG A 117 8.38 1.50 -2.83
C ARG A 117 9.53 1.83 -1.87
N TYR A 118 9.23 2.31 -0.67
CA TYR A 118 10.26 2.85 0.21
C TYR A 118 10.81 1.81 1.19
N ALA A 119 9.98 0.89 1.67
CA ALA A 119 10.43 -0.19 2.54
C ALA A 119 10.81 -1.48 1.80
N ASP A 120 10.49 -1.59 0.50
CA ASP A 120 10.60 -2.84 -0.24
C ASP A 120 9.93 -3.99 0.52
N SER A 121 8.77 -3.72 1.12
CA SER A 121 7.98 -4.73 1.83
C SER A 121 7.21 -5.55 0.82
N HIS A 122 7.29 -6.88 0.92
CA HIS A 122 6.36 -7.74 0.20
C HIS A 122 4.94 -7.51 0.71
N LEU A 123 4.02 -7.17 -0.20
CA LEU A 123 2.62 -6.91 0.10
C LEU A 123 1.76 -8.11 -0.33
N GLY A 124 1.99 -8.63 -1.52
CA GLY A 124 1.22 -9.73 -2.09
C GLY A 124 1.35 -9.76 -3.61
N HIS A 125 0.23 -9.98 -4.31
CA HIS A 125 0.22 -10.13 -5.77
C HIS A 125 -0.95 -9.40 -6.42
N VAL A 126 -0.77 -8.99 -7.67
CA VAL A 126 -1.84 -8.42 -8.51
C VAL A 126 -2.25 -9.42 -9.59
N PHE A 127 -3.56 -9.51 -9.82
CA PHE A 127 -4.21 -10.41 -10.77
C PHE A 127 -5.15 -9.63 -11.70
N ASN A 128 -5.42 -10.17 -12.89
CA ASN A 128 -6.31 -9.57 -13.90
C ASN A 128 -7.77 -10.09 -13.80
N ASP A 129 -8.20 -10.48 -12.60
CA ASP A 129 -9.53 -11.04 -12.30
C ASP A 129 -10.34 -10.14 -11.36
N GLY A 130 -10.03 -8.85 -11.34
CA GLY A 130 -10.70 -7.85 -10.51
C GLY A 130 -11.95 -7.25 -11.15
N PRO A 131 -12.67 -6.39 -10.40
CA PRO A 131 -13.87 -5.71 -10.91
C PRO A 131 -13.51 -4.62 -11.92
N ALA A 132 -14.50 -4.24 -12.74
CA ALA A 132 -14.41 -3.01 -13.52
C ALA A 132 -14.27 -1.77 -12.59
N PRO A 133 -13.61 -0.69 -13.03
CA PRO A 133 -13.09 -0.46 -14.38
C PRO A 133 -11.67 -0.96 -14.62
N THR A 134 -10.90 -1.27 -13.56
CA THR A 134 -9.48 -1.63 -13.72
C THR A 134 -9.28 -3.06 -14.19
N GLY A 135 -10.20 -3.97 -13.83
CA GLY A 135 -10.02 -5.41 -14.03
C GLY A 135 -8.91 -6.00 -13.16
N LEU A 136 -8.34 -5.21 -12.24
CA LEU A 136 -7.21 -5.60 -11.41
C LEU A 136 -7.67 -5.97 -10.01
N ARG A 137 -7.06 -7.00 -9.43
CA ARG A 137 -7.21 -7.39 -8.04
C ARG A 137 -5.86 -7.44 -7.38
N TYR A 138 -5.60 -6.46 -6.52
CA TYR A 138 -4.47 -6.43 -5.61
C TYR A 138 -4.83 -7.27 -4.39
N CYS A 139 -4.27 -8.48 -4.30
CA CYS A 139 -4.48 -9.42 -3.21
C CYS A 139 -3.34 -9.27 -2.21
N ILE A 140 -3.61 -8.67 -1.06
CA ILE A 140 -2.58 -8.17 -0.15
C ILE A 140 -2.65 -8.91 1.18
N ASN A 141 -1.50 -9.12 1.82
CA ASN A 141 -1.44 -9.65 3.18
C ASN A 141 -1.76 -8.55 4.17
N SER A 142 -2.71 -8.77 5.08
CA SER A 142 -3.02 -7.88 6.21
C SER A 142 -1.79 -7.64 7.08
N ALA A 143 -0.95 -8.65 7.28
CA ALA A 143 0.31 -8.55 8.01
C ALA A 143 1.35 -7.59 7.37
N SER A 144 1.13 -7.12 6.14
CA SER A 144 1.94 -6.07 5.53
C SER A 144 1.37 -4.66 5.70
N LEU A 145 0.15 -4.56 6.25
CA LEU A 145 -0.63 -3.33 6.31
C LEU A 145 -0.83 -2.87 7.75
N LYS A 146 -1.01 -1.56 7.92
CA LYS A 146 -1.59 -0.95 9.11
C LYS A 146 -2.75 -0.05 8.68
N PHE A 147 -3.90 -0.22 9.29
CA PHE A 147 -5.05 0.64 9.03
C PHE A 147 -4.98 1.96 9.81
N ILE A 148 -5.31 3.07 9.14
CA ILE A 148 -5.48 4.40 9.73
C ILE A 148 -6.90 4.88 9.42
N ALA A 149 -7.73 5.00 10.44
CA ALA A 149 -9.12 5.43 10.29
C ALA A 149 -9.20 6.87 9.77
N LYS A 150 -10.23 7.18 8.96
CA LYS A 150 -10.48 8.50 8.37
C LYS A 150 -10.40 9.64 9.38
N GLN A 151 -10.98 9.44 10.56
CA GLN A 151 -10.98 10.42 11.66
C GLN A 151 -9.57 10.74 12.20
N ASP A 152 -8.62 9.79 12.08
CA ASP A 152 -7.26 9.91 12.61
C ASP A 152 -6.25 10.33 11.52
N MET A 153 -6.64 10.29 10.24
CA MET A 153 -5.74 10.55 9.11
C MET A 153 -5.10 11.93 9.17
N GLN A 154 -5.86 12.98 9.52
CA GLN A 154 -5.31 14.34 9.65
C GLN A 154 -4.22 14.40 10.71
N ALA A 155 -4.49 13.87 11.90
CA ALA A 155 -3.56 13.88 13.03
C ALA A 155 -2.34 12.98 12.78
N ALA A 156 -2.51 11.88 12.04
CA ALA A 156 -1.45 10.98 11.63
C ALA A 156 -0.63 11.49 10.41
N GLY A 157 -0.95 12.68 9.88
CA GLY A 157 -0.22 13.32 8.80
C GLY A 157 -0.53 12.76 7.40
N TYR A 158 -1.72 12.19 7.21
CA TYR A 158 -2.24 11.68 5.94
C TYR A 158 -3.42 12.52 5.42
N GLY A 159 -3.52 13.78 5.83
CA GLY A 159 -4.62 14.68 5.50
C GLY A 159 -4.83 14.89 3.99
N GLU A 160 -3.78 14.81 3.19
CA GLU A 160 -3.85 14.92 1.72
C GLU A 160 -4.75 13.85 1.08
N TRP A 161 -4.94 12.71 1.74
CA TRP A 161 -5.74 11.58 1.25
C TRP A 161 -7.20 11.62 1.70
N LEU A 162 -7.60 12.60 2.53
CA LEU A 162 -8.98 12.75 2.99
C LEU A 162 -9.96 13.00 1.84
N ALA A 163 -9.52 13.69 0.78
CA ALA A 163 -10.32 13.99 -0.40
C ALA A 163 -10.88 12.73 -1.09
N LEU A 164 -10.27 11.56 -0.90
CA LEU A 164 -10.77 10.28 -1.42
C LEU A 164 -12.11 9.86 -0.80
N PHE A 165 -12.50 10.44 0.34
CA PHE A 165 -13.68 10.09 1.12
C PHE A 165 -14.71 11.22 1.22
N GLU A 166 -14.52 12.30 0.45
CA GLU A 166 -15.38 13.49 0.45
C GLU A 166 -16.32 13.53 -0.77
N SER A 167 -16.06 12.69 -1.78
CA SER A 167 -16.79 12.67 -3.05
C SER A 167 -18.25 12.20 -2.98
N ASP A 168 -18.72 11.74 -1.82
CA ASP A 168 -20.10 11.28 -1.64
C ASP A 168 -21.08 12.39 -1.19
N ALA A 169 -20.61 13.62 -1.03
CA ALA A 169 -21.44 14.75 -0.58
C ALA A 169 -22.13 15.54 -1.72
N GLN A 170 -21.96 15.14 -2.98
CA GLN A 170 -22.58 15.80 -4.15
C GLN A 170 -23.13 14.74 -5.10
N SER A 171 -24.33 14.25 -4.80
CA SER A 171 -25.20 13.53 -5.74
C SER A 171 -26.65 13.93 -5.48
#